data_AF-A0A523G7Y9-F1
#
_entry.id   AF-A0A523G7Y9-F1
#
_cell.length_a   1.000
_cell.length_b   1.000
_cell.length_c   1.000
_cell.angle_alpha   90.00
_cell.angle_beta   90.00
_cell.angle_gamma   90.00
#
_symmetry.space_group_name_H-M   'P 1'
#
loop_
_entity.id
_entity.type
_entity.pdbx_description
1 polymer ?
#
loop_
_entity_poly.entity_id
_entity_poly.type
_entity_poly.pdbx_seq_one_letter_code
_entity_poly.pdbx_strand_id
1 'polypeptide(L)'
;MDTLTELTASPLSPALGAEVTGIDLGHEMPGETVAQILDLWRRHLVLVFRDQDLTTEGQRRFARNFGTLRERRRGGTTFAKSNYALWQGDPNIRDDPNLMLVSNVTIDGLPIGSFAEGDMWFHIDSGYSERPYKYTFLHALKLPTEGGNTLFANMYRAYEALPQDLKDRLKGKKALHIHEYKRREKVDLAGDFSKSPHAFHPVFTTHPETGRRSLFVDRLMTARLEGFAPQESTAVLEQLFDHAERPEFIYEHIWRAGDLVMWDNRCVT
;
A
#
# COMPACT_ATOMS: atom_id res chain seq x y z
N MET A 1 35.79 -10.49 5.48
CA MET A 1 35.04 -10.24 6.72
C MET A 1 34.13 -9.06 6.40
N ASP A 2 32.91 -9.37 5.95
CA ASP A 2 31.91 -8.33 5.71
C ASP A 2 31.59 -7.70 7.06
N THR A 3 31.87 -6.42 7.16
CA THR A 3 31.51 -5.63 8.32
C THR A 3 29.99 -5.52 8.31
N LEU A 4 29.34 -6.01 9.37
CA LEU A 4 27.92 -5.80 9.63
C LEU A 4 27.60 -4.32 9.46
N THR A 5 26.79 -3.98 8.47
CA THR A 5 26.27 -2.62 8.36
C THR A 5 25.16 -2.46 9.39
N GLU A 6 25.43 -1.71 10.46
CA GLU A 6 24.43 -1.37 11.47
C GLU A 6 23.44 -0.37 10.88
N LEU A 7 22.19 -0.79 10.73
CA LEU A 7 21.13 0.08 10.24
C LEU A 7 20.64 0.98 11.37
N THR A 8 20.44 2.26 11.08
CA THR A 8 19.76 3.17 12.01
C THR A 8 18.36 3.49 11.50
N ALA A 9 17.40 3.63 12.41
CA ALA A 9 16.05 4.06 12.06
C ALA A 9 15.59 5.23 12.93
N SER A 10 15.22 6.32 12.28
CA SER A 10 14.70 7.53 12.91
C SER A 10 13.19 7.62 12.69
N PRO A 11 12.34 7.62 13.73
CA PRO A 11 10.89 7.76 13.57
C PRO A 11 10.52 9.03 12.80
N LEU A 12 9.60 8.89 11.84
CA LEU A 12 9.14 10.01 11.00
C LEU A 12 7.86 10.67 11.51
N SER A 13 7.07 9.93 12.30
CA SER A 13 5.91 10.48 12.99
C SER A 13 5.66 9.74 14.31
N PRO A 14 4.83 10.31 15.21
CA PRO A 14 4.37 9.58 16.38
C PRO A 14 3.51 8.36 16.03
N ALA A 15 2.87 8.34 14.86
CA ALA A 15 1.89 7.32 14.47
C ALA A 15 2.55 6.05 13.92
N LEU A 16 3.42 6.21 12.93
CA LEU A 16 4.15 5.16 12.19
C LEU A 16 5.23 5.79 11.32
N GLY A 17 6.03 4.97 10.65
CA GLY A 17 7.07 5.43 9.73
C GLY A 17 8.43 5.61 10.41
N ALA A 18 9.49 5.16 9.74
CA ALA A 18 10.85 5.52 10.08
C ALA A 18 11.72 5.67 8.83
N GLU A 19 12.68 6.59 8.88
CA GLU A 19 13.74 6.71 7.91
C GLU A 19 14.88 5.78 8.30
N VAL A 20 15.29 4.91 7.38
CA VAL A 20 16.37 3.96 7.57
C VAL A 20 17.60 4.45 6.81
N THR A 21 18.74 4.51 7.50
CA THR A 21 20.03 4.91 6.92
C THR A 21 21.11 3.86 7.18
N GLY A 22 22.25 4.03 6.51
CA GLY A 22 23.35 3.05 6.54
C GLY A 22 23.17 1.92 5.53
N ILE A 23 22.40 2.12 4.46
CA ILE A 23 22.24 1.10 3.42
C ILE A 23 22.07 1.71 2.04
N ASP A 24 22.66 1.03 1.06
CA ASP A 24 22.42 1.22 -0.36
C ASP A 24 21.67 0.00 -0.91
N LEU A 25 20.41 0.23 -1.31
CA LEU A 25 19.53 -0.82 -1.84
C LEU A 25 19.92 -1.26 -3.27
N GLY A 26 20.83 -0.50 -3.91
CA GLY A 26 21.40 -0.75 -5.23
C GLY A 26 22.31 -1.97 -5.31
N HIS A 27 22.68 -2.57 -4.17
CA HIS A 27 23.55 -3.73 -4.07
C HIS A 27 22.85 -4.99 -3.52
N GLU A 28 23.56 -6.12 -3.51
CA GLU A 28 23.13 -7.31 -2.77
C GLU A 28 23.23 -7.07 -1.26
N MET A 29 22.27 -7.60 -0.51
CA MET A 29 22.22 -7.43 0.94
C MET A 29 22.45 -8.78 1.63
N PRO A 30 23.33 -8.85 2.64
CA PRO A 30 23.42 -10.02 3.50
C PRO A 30 22.08 -10.33 4.18
N GLY A 31 21.82 -11.62 4.44
CA GLY A 31 20.58 -12.05 5.10
C GLY A 31 20.36 -11.42 6.48
N GLU A 32 21.43 -11.08 7.19
CA GLU A 32 21.38 -10.37 8.47
C GLU A 32 20.83 -8.94 8.31
N THR A 33 21.23 -8.23 7.25
CA THR A 33 20.69 -6.90 6.92
C THR A 33 19.19 -6.99 6.59
N VAL A 34 18.79 -8.01 5.82
CA VAL A 34 17.36 -8.25 5.52
C VAL A 34 16.58 -8.51 6.80
N ALA A 35 17.13 -9.28 7.74
CA ALA A 35 16.51 -9.55 9.04
C ALA A 35 16.36 -8.28 9.88
N GLN A 36 17.37 -7.39 9.89
CA GLN A 36 17.27 -6.08 10.54
C GLN A 36 16.15 -5.22 9.92
N ILE A 37 16.06 -5.14 8.59
CA ILE A 37 14.98 -4.40 7.91
C ILE A 37 13.61 -4.96 8.30
N LEU A 38 13.44 -6.29 8.32
CA LEU A 38 12.18 -6.92 8.73
C LEU A 38 11.80 -6.58 10.18
N ASP A 39 12.76 -6.53 11.10
CA ASP A 39 12.51 -6.13 12.48
C ASP A 39 12.08 -4.65 12.58
N LEU A 40 12.81 -3.76 11.92
CA LEU A 40 12.46 -2.34 11.83
C LEU A 40 11.07 -2.16 11.23
N TRP A 41 10.74 -2.92 10.19
CA TRP A 41 9.46 -2.80 9.50
C TRP A 41 8.30 -3.27 10.35
N ARG A 42 8.45 -4.37 11.11
CA ARG A 42 7.43 -4.82 12.07
C ARG A 42 7.14 -3.79 13.17
N ARG A 43 8.13 -2.96 13.52
CA ARG A 43 8.00 -1.90 14.53
C ARG A 43 7.42 -0.61 13.97
N HIS A 44 7.86 -0.20 12.78
CA HIS A 44 7.57 1.12 12.21
C HIS A 44 6.50 1.09 11.11
N LEU A 45 6.14 -0.08 10.59
CA LEU A 45 5.07 -0.38 9.60
C LEU A 45 5.31 0.19 8.19
N VAL A 46 5.93 1.36 8.12
CA VAL A 46 6.42 2.01 6.91
C VAL A 46 7.90 2.31 7.12
N LEU A 47 8.73 1.98 6.14
CA LEU A 47 10.14 2.37 6.12
C LEU A 47 10.41 3.22 4.89
N VAL A 48 11.24 4.24 5.08
CA VAL A 48 11.69 5.16 4.02
C VAL A 48 13.20 5.07 3.92
N PHE A 49 13.70 4.87 2.70
CA PHE A 49 15.12 4.89 2.37
C PHE A 49 15.34 6.06 1.43
N ARG A 50 16.10 7.07 1.87
CA ARG A 50 16.36 8.28 1.10
C ARG A 50 17.47 8.04 0.07
N ASP A 51 17.47 8.85 -0.98
CA ASP A 51 18.58 8.98 -1.94
C ASP A 51 19.03 7.66 -2.60
N GLN A 52 18.08 6.78 -2.92
CA GLN A 52 18.33 5.50 -3.57
C GLN A 52 18.28 5.64 -5.09
N ASP A 53 19.40 5.34 -5.77
CA ASP A 53 19.48 5.26 -7.23
C ASP A 53 19.30 3.81 -7.69
N LEU A 54 18.06 3.43 -7.95
CA LEU A 54 17.70 2.05 -8.30
C LEU A 54 17.33 1.92 -9.77
N THR A 55 17.94 0.92 -10.41
CA THR A 55 17.40 0.37 -11.66
C THR A 55 16.15 -0.47 -11.39
N THR A 56 15.39 -0.78 -12.44
CA THR A 56 14.25 -1.71 -12.38
C THR A 56 14.66 -3.04 -11.74
N GLU A 57 15.82 -3.60 -12.13
CA GLU A 57 16.32 -4.84 -11.53
C GLU A 57 16.80 -4.63 -10.10
N GLY A 58 17.39 -3.47 -9.76
CA GLY A 58 17.76 -3.13 -8.39
C GLY A 58 16.56 -3.17 -7.45
N GLN A 59 15.45 -2.51 -7.83
CA GLN A 59 14.21 -2.52 -7.04
C GLN A 59 13.63 -3.94 -6.93
N ARG A 60 13.63 -4.73 -8.02
CA ARG A 60 13.18 -6.13 -7.98
C ARG A 60 14.02 -6.98 -7.05
N ARG A 61 15.35 -6.89 -7.17
CA ARG A 61 16.29 -7.62 -6.31
C ARG A 61 16.06 -7.26 -4.85
N PHE A 62 15.93 -5.98 -4.53
CA PHE A 62 15.58 -5.53 -3.18
C PHE A 62 14.29 -6.19 -2.70
N ALA A 63 13.20 -6.09 -3.47
CA ALA A 63 11.89 -6.62 -3.10
C ALA A 63 11.87 -8.15 -2.92
N ARG A 64 12.66 -8.91 -3.70
CA ARG A 64 12.76 -10.39 -3.60
C ARG A 64 13.27 -10.88 -2.24
N ASN A 65 13.99 -10.05 -1.50
CA ASN A 65 14.44 -10.39 -0.14
C ASN A 65 13.27 -10.61 0.84
N PHE A 66 12.08 -10.07 0.53
CA PHE A 66 10.92 -10.06 1.43
C PHE A 66 9.81 -11.02 1.01
N GLY A 67 9.99 -11.76 -0.09
CA GLY A 67 9.08 -12.78 -0.57
C GLY A 67 9.00 -12.88 -2.09
N THR A 68 8.07 -13.72 -2.56
CA THR A 68 7.80 -13.88 -4.00
C THR A 68 7.11 -12.65 -4.56
N LEU A 69 7.67 -12.07 -5.63
CA LEU A 69 7.05 -10.98 -6.37
C LEU A 69 5.80 -11.47 -7.09
N ARG A 70 4.73 -10.70 -7.01
CA ARG A 70 3.48 -11.00 -7.73
C ARG A 70 3.57 -10.53 -9.16
N GLU A 71 3.12 -11.36 -10.08
CA GLU A 71 2.87 -10.93 -11.46
C GLU A 71 1.55 -10.19 -11.53
N ARG A 72 1.58 -9.00 -12.11
CA ARG A 72 0.40 -8.21 -12.43
C ARG A 72 -0.34 -8.91 -13.57
N ARG A 73 -1.63 -9.18 -13.36
CA ARG A 73 -2.52 -9.55 -14.45
C ARG A 73 -2.66 -8.32 -15.35
N ARG A 74 -2.00 -8.29 -16.51
CA ARG A 74 -2.22 -7.24 -17.52
C ARG A 74 -3.68 -7.35 -17.95
N GLY A 75 -4.53 -6.45 -17.44
CA GLY A 75 -5.95 -6.43 -17.77
C GLY A 75 -6.14 -6.34 -19.28
N GLY A 76 -6.74 -7.36 -19.88
CA GLY A 76 -7.32 -7.25 -21.20
C GLY A 76 -8.47 -6.26 -21.14
N THR A 77 -8.46 -5.27 -22.03
CA THR A 77 -9.44 -4.19 -22.27
C THR A 77 -9.18 -2.84 -21.57
N THR A 78 -9.03 -1.82 -22.43
CA THR A 78 -9.12 -0.36 -22.25
C THR A 78 -7.96 0.44 -21.63
N PHE A 79 -7.13 -0.12 -20.73
CA PHE A 79 -5.86 0.54 -20.34
C PHE A 79 -4.64 0.06 -21.15
N ALA A 80 -4.90 -0.62 -22.28
CA ALA A 80 -3.92 -1.11 -23.24
C ALA A 80 -3.19 -0.01 -24.06
N LYS A 81 -3.20 1.25 -23.58
CA LYS A 81 -2.37 2.33 -24.09
C LYS A 81 -1.83 3.22 -22.97
N SER A 82 -1.51 2.69 -21.79
CA SER A 82 -0.43 3.33 -21.03
C SER A 82 0.79 3.27 -21.93
N ASN A 83 1.24 4.42 -22.44
CA ASN A 83 2.31 4.46 -23.44
C ASN A 83 3.65 4.32 -22.73
N TYR A 84 3.87 3.18 -22.06
CA TYR A 84 5.16 2.82 -21.50
C TYR A 84 6.26 2.87 -22.56
N ALA A 85 5.93 2.71 -23.85
CA ALA A 85 6.87 2.91 -24.96
C ALA A 85 7.38 4.36 -25.09
N LEU A 86 6.64 5.36 -24.59
CA LEU A 86 7.05 6.76 -24.53
C LEU A 86 7.84 7.10 -23.26
N TRP A 87 7.94 6.17 -22.30
CA TRP A 87 8.76 6.36 -21.11
C TRP A 87 10.24 6.42 -21.51
N GLN A 88 10.93 7.49 -21.07
CA GLN A 88 12.33 7.73 -21.39
C GLN A 88 13.31 7.32 -20.27
N GLY A 89 12.81 6.77 -19.15
CA GLY A 89 13.66 6.19 -18.11
C GLY A 89 14.05 4.74 -18.41
N ASP A 90 14.27 3.93 -17.37
CA ASP A 90 14.66 2.53 -17.56
C ASP A 90 13.66 1.77 -18.45
N PRO A 91 14.06 1.29 -19.64
CA PRO A 91 13.15 0.66 -20.58
C PRO A 91 12.60 -0.68 -20.07
N ASN A 92 13.26 -1.30 -19.09
CA ASN A 92 12.87 -2.61 -18.57
C ASN A 92 11.52 -2.58 -17.85
N ILE A 93 11.08 -1.42 -17.34
CA ILE A 93 9.78 -1.28 -16.65
C ILE A 93 8.59 -1.61 -17.56
N ARG A 94 8.72 -1.39 -18.88
CA ARG A 94 7.65 -1.61 -19.86
C ARG A 94 7.19 -3.06 -19.92
N ASP A 95 8.16 -3.96 -19.86
CA ASP A 95 7.94 -5.39 -20.07
C ASP A 95 7.93 -6.18 -18.75
N ASP A 96 8.08 -5.48 -17.63
CA ASP A 96 8.12 -6.07 -16.30
C ASP A 96 6.71 -6.47 -15.79
N PRO A 97 6.47 -7.75 -15.46
CA PRO A 97 5.21 -8.19 -14.88
C PRO A 97 5.10 -7.86 -13.38
N ASN A 98 6.19 -7.55 -12.68
CA ASN A 98 6.22 -7.30 -11.24
C ASN A 98 6.14 -5.81 -10.89
N LEU A 99 6.34 -4.91 -11.87
CA LEU A 99 6.34 -3.47 -11.64
C LEU A 99 5.17 -2.77 -12.33
N MET A 100 4.82 -1.63 -11.75
CA MET A 100 3.82 -0.70 -12.25
C MET A 100 4.42 0.69 -12.23
N LEU A 101 4.44 1.38 -13.37
CA LEU A 101 4.76 2.80 -13.38
C LEU A 101 3.53 3.55 -12.89
N VAL A 102 3.63 4.25 -11.76
CA VAL A 102 2.62 5.20 -11.29
C VAL A 102 3.02 6.58 -11.82
N SER A 103 2.17 7.21 -12.64
CA SER A 103 2.54 8.50 -13.22
C SER A 103 1.33 9.32 -13.68
N ASN A 104 1.38 10.61 -13.37
CA ASN A 104 0.47 11.62 -13.88
C ASN A 104 0.97 12.30 -15.17
N VAL A 105 2.13 11.89 -15.69
CA VAL A 105 2.73 12.51 -16.88
C VAL A 105 1.96 12.13 -18.14
N THR A 106 1.81 13.09 -19.05
CA THR A 106 1.31 12.87 -20.41
C THR A 106 2.39 13.25 -21.43
N ILE A 107 2.52 12.46 -22.49
CA ILE A 107 3.41 12.71 -23.63
C ILE A 107 2.53 12.66 -24.88
N ASP A 108 2.56 13.72 -25.69
CA ASP A 108 1.71 13.89 -26.87
C ASP A 108 0.21 13.70 -26.58
N GLY A 109 -0.24 14.19 -25.42
CA GLY A 109 -1.62 14.07 -24.94
C GLY A 109 -2.00 12.68 -24.44
N LEU A 110 -1.05 11.75 -24.37
CA LEU A 110 -1.29 10.39 -23.92
C LEU A 110 -0.67 10.13 -22.54
N PRO A 111 -1.41 9.54 -21.58
CA PRO A 111 -0.85 9.23 -20.27
C PRO A 111 0.23 8.14 -20.37
N ILE A 112 1.29 8.33 -19.60
CA ILE A 112 2.27 7.27 -19.32
C ILE A 112 1.97 6.68 -17.94
N GLY A 113 2.16 5.37 -17.80
CA GLY A 113 1.91 4.68 -16.53
C GLY A 113 0.44 4.51 -16.16
N SER A 114 0.23 4.17 -14.89
CA SER A 114 -1.03 3.90 -14.22
C SER A 114 -1.35 5.04 -13.25
N PHE A 115 -2.64 5.25 -13.04
CA PHE A 115 -3.18 6.33 -12.20
C PHE A 115 -2.78 7.73 -12.70
N ALA A 116 -3.69 8.36 -13.45
CA ALA A 116 -3.53 9.76 -13.84
C ALA A 116 -3.61 10.69 -12.61
N GLU A 117 -3.49 11.99 -12.83
CA GLU A 117 -3.59 13.02 -11.80
C GLU A 117 -4.85 12.92 -10.91
N GLY A 118 -4.70 13.29 -9.63
CA GLY A 118 -5.76 13.38 -8.62
C GLY A 118 -5.59 12.40 -7.45
N ASP A 119 -6.17 12.74 -6.29
CA ASP A 119 -5.98 11.90 -5.10
C ASP A 119 -6.71 10.56 -5.20
N MET A 120 -6.21 9.63 -4.42
CA MET A 120 -6.78 8.31 -4.21
C MET A 120 -7.20 8.20 -2.74
N TRP A 121 -8.38 7.66 -2.47
CA TRP A 121 -8.80 7.39 -1.08
C TRP A 121 -7.91 6.31 -0.44
N PHE A 122 -7.86 6.29 0.90
CA PHE A 122 -7.19 5.25 1.67
C PHE A 122 -7.64 3.86 1.22
N HIS A 123 -6.66 2.99 0.98
CA HIS A 123 -6.88 1.67 0.42
C HIS A 123 -5.80 0.68 0.84
N ILE A 124 -6.17 -0.61 0.89
CA ILE A 124 -5.22 -1.70 1.13
C ILE A 124 -4.88 -2.34 -0.21
N ASP A 125 -3.62 -2.34 -0.62
CA ASP A 125 -3.24 -2.93 -1.91
C ASP A 125 -3.69 -4.38 -2.02
N SER A 126 -4.47 -4.67 -3.07
CA SER A 126 -5.08 -5.97 -3.33
C SER A 126 -5.95 -6.54 -2.19
N GLY A 127 -6.51 -5.68 -1.32
CA GLY A 127 -7.46 -6.08 -0.27
C GLY A 127 -8.72 -6.78 -0.80
N TYR A 128 -8.98 -6.70 -2.11
CA TYR A 128 -10.04 -7.41 -2.84
C TYR A 128 -9.67 -8.84 -3.30
N SER A 129 -8.44 -9.29 -3.04
CA SER A 129 -7.95 -10.64 -3.39
C SER A 129 -8.09 -11.58 -2.20
N GLU A 130 -8.43 -12.85 -2.41
CA GLU A 130 -8.42 -13.88 -1.35
C GLU A 130 -7.09 -13.95 -0.59
N ARG A 131 -5.99 -13.61 -1.28
CA ARG A 131 -4.65 -13.48 -0.71
C ARG A 131 -4.11 -12.09 -1.06
N PRO A 132 -4.35 -11.08 -0.22
CA PRO A 132 -3.80 -9.75 -0.41
C PRO A 132 -2.27 -9.77 -0.40
N TYR A 133 -1.67 -8.74 -0.98
CA TYR A 133 -0.24 -8.52 -0.95
C TYR A 133 0.21 -8.35 0.49
N LYS A 134 1.32 -8.99 0.82
CA LYS A 134 1.97 -8.81 2.10
C LYS A 134 2.50 -7.38 2.24
N TYR A 135 3.13 -6.91 1.17
CA TYR A 135 3.92 -5.70 1.14
C TYR A 135 3.86 -5.02 -0.23
N THR A 136 4.05 -3.71 -0.23
CA THR A 136 4.26 -2.91 -1.44
C THR A 136 5.49 -2.02 -1.26
N PHE A 137 6.14 -1.73 -2.38
CA PHE A 137 7.32 -0.89 -2.50
C PHE A 137 7.05 0.16 -3.57
N LEU A 138 7.42 1.41 -3.31
CA LEU A 138 7.30 2.50 -4.26
C LEU A 138 8.59 3.32 -4.27
N HIS A 139 9.14 3.54 -5.46
CA HIS A 139 10.39 4.27 -5.66
C HIS A 139 10.15 5.53 -6.49
N ALA A 140 10.60 6.66 -5.97
CA ALA A 140 10.38 7.98 -6.56
C ALA A 140 11.40 8.28 -7.65
N LEU A 141 10.94 8.28 -8.91
CA LEU A 141 11.76 8.63 -10.07
C LEU A 141 11.70 10.12 -10.40
N LYS A 142 10.50 10.69 -10.42
CA LYS A 142 10.26 12.10 -10.73
C LYS A 142 9.04 12.58 -9.95
N LEU A 143 9.16 13.77 -9.38
CA LEU A 143 8.12 14.38 -8.55
C LEU A 143 7.51 15.59 -9.26
N PRO A 144 6.23 15.92 -8.98
CA PRO A 144 5.68 17.22 -9.33
C PRO A 144 6.39 18.34 -8.54
N THR A 145 6.23 19.59 -8.97
CA THR A 145 6.78 20.75 -8.26
C THR A 145 6.09 21.00 -6.92
N GLU A 146 4.85 20.55 -6.77
CA GLU A 146 4.04 20.68 -5.56
C GLU A 146 3.09 19.49 -5.42
N GLY A 147 2.75 19.14 -4.17
CA GLY A 147 1.83 18.05 -3.86
C GLY A 147 2.37 16.65 -4.17
N GLY A 148 1.46 15.68 -4.29
CA GLY A 148 1.81 14.28 -4.55
C GLY A 148 2.27 13.49 -3.31
N ASN A 149 2.04 14.01 -2.11
CA ASN A 149 2.34 13.32 -0.86
C ASN A 149 1.55 12.02 -0.74
N THR A 150 2.06 11.07 0.03
CA THR A 150 1.37 9.82 0.34
C THR A 150 1.06 9.73 1.82
N LEU A 151 -0.20 9.49 2.15
CA LEU A 151 -0.66 9.32 3.52
C LEU A 151 -0.72 7.83 3.84
N PHE A 152 -0.29 7.45 5.04
CA PHE A 152 -0.37 6.09 5.56
C PHE A 152 -1.07 6.12 6.92
N ALA A 153 -2.04 5.25 7.15
CA ALA A 153 -2.74 5.13 8.42
C ALA A 153 -2.30 3.88 9.21
N ASN A 154 -2.04 4.04 10.51
CA ASN A 154 -1.68 2.95 11.41
C ASN A 154 -2.92 2.18 11.87
N MET A 155 -3.18 1.04 11.24
CA MET A 155 -4.39 0.28 11.48
C MET A 155 -4.35 -0.57 12.76
N TYR A 156 -3.18 -0.75 13.37
CA TYR A 156 -3.09 -1.25 14.74
C TYR A 156 -3.62 -0.22 15.74
N ARG A 157 -3.18 1.04 15.63
CA ARG A 157 -3.64 2.11 16.51
C ARG A 157 -5.13 2.40 16.30
N ALA A 158 -5.59 2.38 15.05
CA ALA A 158 -7.01 2.48 14.74
C ALA A 158 -7.80 1.39 15.49
N TYR A 159 -7.39 0.12 15.42
CA TYR A 159 -8.02 -0.97 16.17
C TYR A 159 -7.93 -0.76 17.69
N GLU A 160 -6.75 -0.44 18.23
CA GLU A 160 -6.53 -0.26 19.67
C GLU A 160 -7.46 0.82 20.24
N ALA A 161 -7.63 1.93 19.52
CA ALA A 161 -8.45 3.07 19.90
C ALA A 161 -9.97 2.93 19.61
N LEU A 162 -10.41 1.84 18.96
CA LEU A 162 -11.84 1.64 18.70
C LEU A 162 -12.63 1.48 20.02
N PRO A 163 -13.82 2.10 20.12
CA PRO A 163 -14.77 1.85 21.21
C PRO A 163 -15.05 0.35 21.40
N GLN A 164 -15.18 -0.08 22.67
CA GLN A 164 -15.32 -1.50 23.01
C GLN A 164 -16.63 -2.10 22.46
N ASP A 165 -17.71 -1.34 22.46
CA ASP A 165 -18.99 -1.74 21.88
C ASP A 165 -18.89 -2.00 20.36
N LEU A 166 -18.14 -1.18 19.61
CA LEU A 166 -17.85 -1.45 18.20
C LEU A 166 -16.98 -2.69 18.01
N LYS A 167 -15.96 -2.89 18.86
CA LYS A 167 -15.15 -4.12 18.85
C LYS A 167 -16.01 -5.36 19.08
N ASP A 168 -16.92 -5.32 20.04
CA ASP A 168 -17.79 -6.45 20.36
C ASP A 168 -18.81 -6.72 19.25
N ARG A 169 -19.42 -5.67 18.69
CA ARG A 169 -20.37 -5.76 17.58
C ARG A 169 -19.76 -6.34 16.31
N LEU A 170 -18.50 -6.02 16.03
CA LEU A 170 -17.77 -6.46 14.83
C LEU A 170 -16.93 -7.73 15.05
N LYS A 171 -16.93 -8.29 16.26
CA LYS A 171 -16.17 -9.49 16.59
C LYS A 171 -16.55 -10.66 15.68
N GLY A 172 -15.56 -11.18 14.96
CA GLY A 172 -15.73 -12.30 14.04
C GLY A 172 -16.47 -11.97 12.74
N LYS A 173 -16.82 -10.70 12.50
CA LYS A 173 -17.44 -10.25 11.25
C LYS A 173 -16.40 -10.08 10.16
N LYS A 174 -16.85 -10.24 8.92
CA LYS A 174 -16.05 -9.96 7.72
C LYS A 174 -16.57 -8.72 6.98
N ALA A 175 -15.69 -8.10 6.22
CA ALA A 175 -15.98 -7.03 5.27
C ALA A 175 -15.71 -7.54 3.85
N LEU A 176 -16.59 -7.19 2.92
CA LEU A 176 -16.43 -7.40 1.48
C LEU A 176 -15.61 -6.24 0.91
N HIS A 177 -14.48 -6.57 0.32
CA HIS A 177 -13.66 -5.63 -0.45
C HIS A 177 -13.88 -5.90 -1.93
N ILE A 178 -14.14 -4.86 -2.72
CA ILE A 178 -14.37 -4.95 -4.16
C ILE A 178 -13.49 -3.92 -4.86
N HIS A 179 -12.81 -4.34 -5.92
CA HIS A 179 -12.04 -3.44 -6.75
C HIS A 179 -12.77 -3.11 -8.05
N GLU A 180 -13.12 -1.84 -8.19
CA GLU A 180 -13.37 -1.19 -9.47
C GLU A 180 -12.22 -0.21 -9.70
N TYR A 181 -11.78 -0.04 -10.95
CA TYR A 181 -10.62 0.80 -11.34
C TYR A 181 -10.90 2.31 -11.19
N LYS A 182 -11.46 2.71 -10.04
CA LYS A 182 -11.85 4.06 -9.63
C LYS A 182 -10.96 4.50 -8.45
N ARG A 183 -10.88 5.81 -8.19
CA ARG A 183 -9.94 6.37 -7.17
C ARG A 183 -10.62 7.01 -5.97
N ARG A 184 -11.86 7.50 -6.14
CA ARG A 184 -12.63 8.25 -5.15
C ARG A 184 -14.13 7.98 -5.25
N GLU A 185 -14.48 6.75 -5.61
CA GLU A 185 -15.87 6.36 -5.77
C GLU A 185 -15.97 4.91 -5.31
N LYS A 186 -16.95 4.64 -4.43
CA LYS A 186 -17.24 3.28 -3.99
C LYS A 186 -17.88 2.48 -5.11
N VAL A 187 -17.74 1.17 -5.03
CA VAL A 187 -18.44 0.24 -5.92
C VAL A 187 -19.95 0.43 -5.79
N ASP A 188 -20.63 0.49 -6.93
CA ASP A 188 -22.09 0.46 -6.97
C ASP A 188 -22.58 -0.96 -6.68
N LEU A 189 -23.02 -1.18 -5.43
CA LEU A 189 -23.55 -2.46 -4.99
C LEU A 189 -24.93 -2.79 -5.58
N ALA A 190 -25.63 -1.83 -6.19
CA ALA A 190 -26.88 -2.09 -6.90
C ALA A 190 -26.64 -2.64 -8.32
N GLY A 191 -25.45 -2.41 -8.88
CA GLY A 191 -25.02 -2.95 -10.18
C GLY A 191 -24.50 -4.40 -10.10
N ASP A 192 -24.16 -4.96 -11.27
CA ASP A 192 -23.51 -6.28 -11.36
C ASP A 192 -21.99 -6.16 -11.14
N PHE A 193 -21.55 -6.48 -9.92
CA PHE A 193 -20.13 -6.55 -9.55
C PHE A 193 -19.54 -7.97 -9.67
N SER A 194 -20.26 -8.94 -10.26
CA SER A 194 -19.81 -10.35 -10.35
C SER A 194 -18.49 -10.52 -11.12
N LYS A 195 -18.18 -9.58 -12.01
CA LYS A 195 -16.93 -9.54 -12.79
C LYS A 195 -15.81 -8.73 -12.12
N SER A 196 -16.13 -7.98 -11.07
CA SER A 196 -15.16 -7.20 -10.31
C SER A 196 -14.43 -8.12 -9.33
N PRO A 197 -13.09 -8.07 -9.24
CA PRO A 197 -12.35 -8.79 -8.20
C PRO A 197 -12.86 -8.41 -6.81
N HIS A 198 -13.17 -9.42 -5.99
CA HIS A 198 -13.68 -9.20 -4.64
C HIS A 198 -13.36 -10.35 -3.69
N ALA A 199 -13.28 -10.04 -2.41
CA ALA A 199 -13.05 -11.02 -1.34
C ALA A 199 -13.62 -10.55 0.00
N PHE A 200 -13.97 -11.50 0.86
CA PHE A 200 -14.35 -11.22 2.25
C PHE A 200 -13.16 -11.43 3.19
N HIS A 201 -12.84 -10.42 3.99
CA HIS A 201 -11.78 -10.49 5.00
C HIS A 201 -12.31 -10.17 6.40
N PRO A 202 -11.75 -10.75 7.48
CA PRO A 202 -12.11 -10.34 8.84
C PRO A 202 -11.94 -8.83 9.03
N VAL A 203 -12.92 -8.17 9.66
CA VAL A 203 -12.81 -6.73 9.99
C VAL A 203 -11.63 -6.49 10.94
N PHE A 204 -11.34 -7.47 11.80
CA PHE A 204 -10.15 -7.48 12.65
C PHE A 204 -9.26 -8.64 12.27
N THR A 205 -8.06 -8.35 11.78
CA THR A 205 -7.05 -9.36 11.41
C THR A 205 -5.96 -9.43 12.47
N THR A 206 -5.39 -10.61 12.68
CA THR A 206 -4.19 -10.77 13.52
C THR A 206 -2.99 -10.89 12.61
N HIS A 207 -2.01 -10.02 12.81
CA HIS A 207 -0.80 -10.04 12.02
C HIS A 207 0.06 -11.27 12.37
N PRO A 208 0.43 -12.11 11.40
CA PRO A 208 0.96 -13.45 11.67
C PRO A 208 2.36 -13.43 12.30
N GLU A 209 3.13 -12.36 12.14
CA GLU A 209 4.50 -12.26 12.67
C GLU A 209 4.60 -11.46 13.97
N THR A 210 3.63 -10.58 14.26
CA THR A 210 3.68 -9.69 15.43
C THR A 210 2.62 -10.03 16.46
N GLY A 211 1.59 -10.81 16.10
CA GLY A 211 0.44 -11.12 16.97
C GLY A 211 -0.50 -9.94 17.23
N ARG A 212 -0.19 -8.74 16.71
CA ARG A 212 -1.00 -7.54 16.89
C ARG A 212 -2.27 -7.62 16.05
N ARG A 213 -3.35 -7.03 16.57
CA ARG A 213 -4.64 -6.95 15.85
C ARG A 213 -4.76 -5.64 15.09
N SER A 214 -5.09 -5.73 13.81
CA SER A 214 -5.31 -4.60 12.91
C SER A 214 -6.77 -4.48 12.53
N LEU A 215 -7.24 -3.26 12.34
CA LEU A 215 -8.48 -2.99 11.63
C LEU A 215 -8.19 -3.19 10.12
N PHE A 216 -8.96 -4.05 9.45
CA PHE A 216 -8.74 -4.39 8.04
C PHE A 216 -9.95 -3.95 7.21
N VAL A 217 -10.08 -2.64 7.08
CA VAL A 217 -11.06 -1.97 6.22
C VAL A 217 -10.40 -0.73 5.63
N ASP A 218 -10.93 -0.29 4.49
CA ASP A 218 -10.43 0.87 3.76
C ASP A 218 -11.58 1.56 3.01
N ARG A 219 -11.52 2.90 2.91
CA ARG A 219 -12.63 3.69 2.37
C ARG A 219 -12.89 3.42 0.90
N LEU A 220 -11.84 3.13 0.12
CA LEU A 220 -11.94 2.96 -1.32
C LEU A 220 -12.67 1.67 -1.69
N MET A 221 -12.29 0.54 -1.09
CA MET A 221 -12.66 -0.79 -1.57
C MET A 221 -13.57 -1.56 -0.61
N THR A 222 -13.62 -1.21 0.68
CA THR A 222 -14.51 -1.90 1.61
C THR A 222 -15.96 -1.48 1.38
N ALA A 223 -16.76 -2.40 0.84
CA ALA A 223 -18.10 -2.09 0.35
C ALA A 223 -19.21 -2.51 1.32
N ARG A 224 -19.06 -3.63 2.04
CA ARG A 224 -20.15 -4.18 2.87
C ARG A 224 -19.68 -5.02 4.04
N LEU A 225 -20.36 -4.94 5.18
CA LEU A 225 -20.17 -5.82 6.34
C LEU A 225 -21.07 -7.05 6.24
N GLU A 226 -20.49 -8.22 6.55
CA GLU A 226 -21.19 -9.50 6.56
C GLU A 226 -22.24 -9.55 7.68
N GLY A 227 -23.49 -9.84 7.31
CA GLY A 227 -24.59 -10.02 8.25
C GLY A 227 -25.24 -8.73 8.75
N PHE A 228 -25.00 -7.60 8.09
CA PHE A 228 -25.64 -6.31 8.38
C PHE A 228 -26.65 -5.94 7.28
N ALA A 229 -27.71 -5.21 7.65
CA ALA A 229 -28.57 -4.57 6.65
C ALA A 229 -27.78 -3.51 5.86
N PRO A 230 -28.09 -3.23 4.58
CA PRO A 230 -27.28 -2.35 3.74
C PRO A 230 -27.01 -0.97 4.36
N GLN A 231 -28.03 -0.28 4.85
CA GLN A 231 -27.91 1.06 5.44
C GLN A 231 -27.11 1.03 6.74
N GLU A 232 -27.29 -0.02 7.55
CA GLU A 232 -26.54 -0.22 8.78
C GLU A 232 -25.06 -0.49 8.49
N SER A 233 -24.78 -1.34 7.49
CA SER A 233 -23.43 -1.61 7.01
C SER A 233 -22.73 -0.33 6.57
N THR A 234 -23.39 0.49 5.73
CA THR A 234 -22.82 1.77 5.28
C THR A 234 -22.51 2.68 6.47
N ALA A 235 -23.47 2.86 7.39
CA ALA A 235 -23.27 3.74 8.53
C ALA A 235 -22.10 3.30 9.43
N VAL A 236 -21.94 2.00 9.67
CA VAL A 236 -20.81 1.48 10.47
C VAL A 236 -19.49 1.63 9.72
N LEU A 237 -19.46 1.32 8.42
CA LEU A 237 -18.25 1.47 7.63
C LEU A 237 -17.76 2.92 7.58
N GLU A 238 -18.65 3.90 7.38
CA GLU A 238 -18.25 5.31 7.45
C GLU A 238 -17.65 5.69 8.81
N GLN A 239 -18.24 5.21 9.92
CA GLN A 239 -17.65 5.43 11.25
C GLN A 239 -16.26 4.82 11.39
N LEU A 240 -16.03 3.63 10.82
CA LEU A 240 -14.72 2.99 10.85
C LEU A 240 -13.69 3.73 9.99
N PHE A 241 -14.09 4.23 8.82
CA PHE A 241 -13.20 5.00 7.94
C PHE A 241 -12.83 6.33 8.58
N ASP A 242 -13.82 7.11 9.04
CA ASP A 242 -13.59 8.39 9.71
C ASP A 242 -12.70 8.22 10.95
N HIS A 243 -12.86 7.12 11.69
CA HIS A 243 -11.98 6.81 12.83
C HIS A 243 -10.57 6.41 12.41
N ALA A 244 -10.41 5.56 11.38
CA ALA A 244 -9.10 5.10 10.93
C ALA A 244 -8.27 6.22 10.29
N GLU A 245 -8.92 7.21 9.68
CA GLU A 245 -8.32 8.35 8.99
C GLU A 245 -8.09 9.56 9.91
N ARG A 246 -8.14 9.37 11.23
CA ARG A 246 -7.84 10.41 12.21
C ARG A 246 -6.35 10.81 12.15
N PRO A 247 -6.00 12.11 12.20
CA PRO A 247 -4.62 12.58 12.03
C PRO A 247 -3.58 11.94 12.96
N GLU A 248 -3.96 11.58 14.19
CA GLU A 248 -3.06 10.91 15.15
C GLU A 248 -2.66 9.47 14.76
N PHE A 249 -3.32 8.88 13.76
CA PHE A 249 -2.96 7.59 13.19
C PHE A 249 -2.21 7.72 11.88
N ILE A 250 -2.07 8.93 11.34
CA ILE A 250 -1.55 9.18 10.00
C ILE A 250 -0.08 9.60 10.03
N TYR A 251 0.67 9.09 9.07
CA TYR A 251 1.96 9.61 8.64
C TYR A 251 1.81 10.14 7.20
N GLU A 252 2.13 11.42 7.00
CA GLU A 252 2.23 12.01 5.67
C GLU A 252 3.68 11.98 5.19
N HIS A 253 3.92 11.20 4.14
CA HIS A 253 5.21 11.16 3.48
C HIS A 253 5.30 12.26 2.41
N ILE A 254 6.17 13.23 2.67
CA ILE A 254 6.61 14.22 1.70
C ILE A 254 7.79 13.61 0.93
N TRP A 255 7.55 13.35 -0.36
CA TRP A 255 8.49 12.68 -1.24
C TRP A 255 9.72 13.52 -1.56
N ARG A 256 10.85 12.83 -1.73
CA ARG A 256 12.08 13.31 -2.37
C ARG A 256 12.43 12.37 -3.52
N ALA A 257 13.08 12.91 -4.55
CA ALA A 257 13.58 12.07 -5.63
C ALA A 257 14.56 11.03 -5.07
N GLY A 258 14.45 9.78 -5.50
CA GLY A 258 15.26 8.68 -4.99
C GLY A 258 14.73 8.04 -3.71
N ASP A 259 13.64 8.54 -3.11
CA ASP A 259 13.02 7.83 -1.99
C ASP A 259 12.51 6.45 -2.44
N LEU A 260 12.85 5.41 -1.67
CA LEU A 260 12.11 4.16 -1.68
C LEU A 260 11.30 4.05 -0.39
N VAL A 261 9.99 3.87 -0.53
CA VAL A 261 9.07 3.63 0.58
C VAL A 261 8.57 2.20 0.50
N MET A 262 8.52 1.51 1.64
CA MET A 262 7.94 0.18 1.77
C MET A 262 6.96 0.14 2.94
N TRP A 263 5.79 -0.48 2.74
CA TRP A 263 4.76 -0.58 3.77
C TRP A 263 4.11 -1.96 3.86
N ASP A 264 3.59 -2.27 5.05
CA ASP A 264 2.93 -3.53 5.36
C ASP A 264 1.41 -3.42 5.20
N ASN A 265 0.89 -3.87 4.05
CA ASN A 265 -0.53 -3.87 3.70
C ASN A 265 -1.41 -4.66 4.69
N ARG A 266 -0.83 -5.49 5.56
CA ARG A 266 -1.61 -6.23 6.57
C ARG A 266 -2.01 -5.35 7.75
N CYS A 267 -1.40 -4.16 7.89
CA CYS A 267 -1.62 -3.25 9.02
C CYS A 267 -1.52 -1.76 8.69
N VAL A 268 -1.44 -1.41 7.41
CA VAL A 268 -1.39 -0.04 6.90
C VAL A 268 -2.37 0.09 5.73
N THR A 269 -3.02 1.24 5.63
CA THR A 269 -3.85 1.67 4.50
C THR A 269 -3.49 3.09 4.08
#